data_AF-A0A945Y410-F1
#
_entry.id   AF-A0A945Y410-F1
#
_cell.length_a   1.000
_cell.length_b   1.000
_cell.length_c   1.000
_cell.angle_alpha   90.00
_cell.angle_beta   90.00
_cell.angle_gamma   90.00
#
_symmetry.space_group_name_H-M   'P 1'
#
loop_
_entity.id
_entity.type
_entity.pdbx_description
1 polymer ?
#
loop_
_entity_poly.entity_id
_entity_poly.type
_entity_poly.pdbx_seq_one_letter_code
_entity_poly.pdbx_strand_id
1 'polypeptide(L)'
;MKKLILLLITLTTFTNVSYASFPVTETQQTDIVECDNTELPRNREGSPIWGVLSLTCAILSILLIPNFYAMFIAALLGVIFGAIGFNKKLKGLAITGFIVGLLMTIISGVVVFILWAFREA
;
A
#
# COMPACT_ATOMS: atom_id res chain seq x y z
N MET A 1 14.45 -11.12 -9.47
CA MET A 1 14.22 -11.74 -8.13
C MET A 1 15.33 -11.42 -7.12
N LYS A 2 16.62 -11.58 -7.46
CA LYS A 2 17.74 -11.36 -6.51
C LYS A 2 17.84 -9.94 -5.93
N LYS A 3 17.57 -8.91 -6.75
CA LYS A 3 17.64 -7.49 -6.34
C LYS A 3 16.56 -7.08 -5.34
N LEU A 4 15.36 -7.68 -5.42
CA LEU A 4 14.26 -7.40 -4.49
C LEU A 4 14.47 -8.08 -3.14
N ILE A 5 15.04 -9.29 -3.14
CA ILE A 5 15.41 -10.01 -1.91
C ILE A 5 16.46 -9.22 -1.13
N LEU A 6 17.47 -8.67 -1.82
CA LEU A 6 18.49 -7.81 -1.19
C LEU A 6 17.88 -6.55 -0.57
N LEU A 7 16.94 -5.90 -1.27
CA LEU A 7 16.24 -4.72 -0.75
C LEU A 7 15.46 -5.05 0.55
N LEU A 8 14.77 -6.19 0.57
CA LEU A 8 14.00 -6.61 1.74
C LEU A 8 14.89 -6.88 2.96
N ILE A 9 16.04 -7.54 2.75
CA ILE A 9 17.01 -7.83 3.81
C ILE A 9 17.57 -6.53 4.42
N THR A 10 17.93 -5.55 3.59
CA THR A 10 18.46 -4.26 4.08
C THR A 10 17.45 -3.51 4.96
N LEU A 11 16.16 -3.56 4.59
CA LEU A 11 15.12 -2.87 5.34
C LEU A 11 14.90 -3.49 6.72
N THR A 12 14.97 -4.82 6.83
CA THR A 12 14.83 -5.53 8.12
C THR A 12 16.05 -5.36 9.04
N THR A 13 17.24 -5.15 8.48
CA THR A 13 18.45 -4.91 9.28
C THR A 13 18.48 -3.51 9.88
N PHE A 14 18.00 -2.48 9.17
CA PHE A 14 17.94 -1.11 9.71
C PHE A 14 17.02 -0.98 10.93
N THR A 15 15.98 -1.81 11.05
CA THR A 15 15.08 -1.81 12.20
C THR A 15 15.64 -2.52 13.44
N ASN A 16 16.74 -3.27 13.31
CA ASN A 16 17.32 -4.07 14.40
C ASN A 16 18.49 -3.38 15.13
N VAL A 17 19.01 -2.25 14.63
CA VAL A 17 20.23 -1.61 15.14
C VAL A 17 20.01 -0.56 16.24
N SER A 18 18.75 -0.29 16.63
CA SER A 18 18.41 0.81 17.57
C SER A 18 18.46 0.46 19.06
N TYR A 19 19.15 -0.60 19.49
CA TYR A 19 19.21 -1.01 20.91
C TYR A 19 20.63 -1.29 21.42
N ALA A 20 21.47 -0.26 21.43
CA ALA A 20 22.77 -0.27 22.13
C ALA A 20 23.01 0.98 23.00
N SER A 21 21.96 1.65 23.46
CA SER A 21 22.08 2.66 24.53
C SER A 21 22.20 1.93 25.87
N PHE A 22 23.39 1.98 26.47
CA PHE A 22 23.71 1.43 27.78
C PHE A 22 22.74 1.92 28.88
N PRO A 23 22.43 1.10 29.89
CA PRO A 23 21.58 1.51 30.99
C PRO A 23 22.34 2.47 31.92
N VAL A 24 21.84 3.70 32.06
CA VAL A 24 22.13 4.53 33.23
C VAL A 24 21.14 4.12 34.32
N THR A 25 21.67 3.61 35.42
CA THR A 25 20.92 3.27 36.64
C THR A 25 20.49 4.54 37.34
N GLU A 26 19.19 4.85 37.36
CA GLU A 26 18.60 5.73 38.37
C GLU A 26 17.26 5.14 38.81
N THR A 27 17.19 4.83 40.10
CA THR A 27 16.07 4.25 40.83
C THR A 27 15.01 5.31 41.11
N GLN A 28 13.84 5.26 40.45
CA GLN A 28 12.61 5.87 40.98
C GLN A 28 11.38 5.00 40.69
N GLN A 29 10.51 4.95 41.70
CA GLN A 29 9.44 4.02 41.97
C GLN A 29 8.11 4.47 41.32
N THR A 30 7.21 3.49 41.13
CA THR A 30 5.74 3.60 40.98
C THR A 30 5.18 4.38 39.78
N ASP A 31 4.58 3.66 38.82
CA ASP A 31 3.13 3.39 38.88
C ASP A 31 2.76 2.26 37.92
N ILE A 32 2.04 1.27 38.44
CA ILE A 32 1.35 0.25 37.65
C ILE A 32 0.12 0.95 37.08
N VAL A 33 0.27 1.63 35.94
CA VAL A 33 -0.88 2.10 35.16
C VAL A 33 -1.28 0.99 34.21
N GLU A 34 -2.40 0.36 34.53
CA GLU A 34 -3.41 -0.19 33.62
C GLU A 34 -2.91 -0.37 32.16
N CYS A 35 -2.56 -1.60 31.80
CA CYS A 35 -2.42 -1.99 30.40
C CYS A 35 -3.80 -2.05 29.73
N ASP A 36 -4.48 -0.91 29.61
CA ASP A 36 -5.55 -0.72 28.64
C ASP A 36 -4.98 -0.03 27.39
N ASN A 37 -4.11 -0.76 26.69
CA ASN A 37 -3.64 -0.38 25.36
C ASN A 37 -4.17 -1.41 24.35
N THR A 38 -5.48 -1.62 24.37
CA THR A 38 -6.22 -2.07 23.18
C THR A 38 -6.73 -0.86 22.39
N GLU A 39 -5.97 0.24 22.36
CA GLU A 39 -6.22 1.29 21.38
C GLU A 39 -5.79 0.77 20.01
N LEU A 40 -6.78 0.22 19.28
CA LEU A 40 -6.81 0.22 17.81
C LEU A 40 -6.12 1.49 17.33
N PRO A 41 -5.12 1.42 16.44
CA PRO A 41 -4.24 2.55 16.15
C PRO A 41 -5.11 3.75 15.79
N ARG A 42 -5.20 4.70 16.73
CA ARG A 42 -5.96 5.93 16.57
C ARG A 42 -5.47 6.53 15.28
N ASN A 43 -6.36 6.51 14.28
CA ASN A 43 -6.11 6.94 12.92
C ASN A 43 -5.56 8.36 13.00
N ARG A 44 -4.22 8.51 13.01
CA ARG A 44 -3.57 9.81 13.01
C ARG A 44 -4.20 10.56 11.85
N GLU A 45 -4.80 11.71 12.12
CA GLU A 45 -5.64 12.45 11.16
C GLU A 45 -4.92 12.83 9.85
N GLY A 46 -3.61 12.57 9.74
CA GLY A 46 -2.80 12.71 8.53
C GLY A 46 -2.29 11.43 7.87
N SER A 47 -2.74 10.24 8.25
CA SER A 47 -2.24 8.99 7.68
C SER A 47 -2.64 8.85 6.19
N PRO A 48 -1.70 8.54 5.27
CA PRO A 48 -1.97 8.44 3.83
C PRO A 48 -2.62 7.10 3.45
N ILE A 49 -3.52 6.55 4.28
CA ILE A 49 -4.08 5.20 4.10
C ILE A 49 -4.64 5.03 2.68
N TRP A 50 -5.37 6.02 2.17
CA TRP A 50 -5.97 6.01 0.83
C TRP A 50 -4.93 6.02 -0.28
N GLY A 51 -3.86 6.80 -0.14
CA GLY A 51 -2.77 6.83 -1.11
C GLY A 51 -1.98 5.53 -1.14
N VAL A 52 -1.69 4.97 0.04
CA VAL A 52 -1.03 3.66 0.17
C VAL A 52 -1.89 2.57 -0.45
N LEU A 53 -3.20 2.57 -0.16
CA LEU A 53 -4.14 1.59 -0.69
C LEU A 53 -4.29 1.69 -2.22
N SER A 54 -4.31 2.90 -2.77
CA SER A 54 -4.30 3.10 -4.22
C SER A 54 -3.04 2.52 -4.86
N LEU A 55 -1.87 2.77 -4.26
CA LEU A 55 -0.59 2.28 -4.76
C LEU A 55 -0.47 0.76 -4.64
N THR A 56 -0.88 0.16 -3.53
CA THR A 56 -0.87 -1.30 -3.37
C THR A 56 -1.82 -1.96 -4.36
N CYS A 57 -2.98 -1.35 -4.61
CA CYS A 57 -3.95 -1.85 -5.58
C CYS A 57 -3.41 -1.74 -7.03
N ALA A 58 -2.73 -0.64 -7.37
CA ALA A 58 -2.08 -0.48 -8.67
C ALA A 58 -0.94 -1.50 -8.89
N ILE A 59 -0.11 -1.76 -7.88
CA ILE A 59 0.93 -2.78 -7.93
C ILE A 59 0.31 -4.19 -8.02
N LEU A 60 -0.77 -4.44 -7.29
CA LEU A 60 -1.49 -5.71 -7.33
C LEU A 60 -2.08 -5.95 -8.73
N SER A 61 -2.61 -4.93 -9.39
CA SER A 61 -3.09 -5.03 -10.78
C SER A 61 -1.98 -5.50 -11.74
N ILE A 62 -0.74 -4.99 -11.56
CA ILE A 62 0.42 -5.44 -12.34
C ILE A 62 0.80 -6.89 -12.01
N LEU A 63 0.65 -7.34 -10.77
CA LEU A 63 0.94 -8.73 -10.39
C LEU A 63 -0.07 -9.73 -10.98
N LEU A 64 -1.28 -9.27 -11.28
CA LEU A 64 -2.41 -10.09 -11.74
C LEU A 64 -2.48 -10.31 -13.26
N ILE A 65 -1.39 -10.06 -14.00
CA ILE A 65 -1.27 -10.30 -15.46
C ILE A 65 -1.88 -11.61 -15.98
N PRO A 66 -1.74 -12.79 -15.33
CA PRO A 66 -2.33 -14.02 -15.87
C PRO A 66 -3.88 -14.03 -15.89
N ASN A 67 -4.55 -13.12 -15.19
CA ASN A 67 -6.01 -13.04 -15.17
C ASN A 67 -6.50 -11.62 -15.52
N PHE A 68 -6.81 -11.40 -16.80
CA PHE A 68 -7.20 -10.10 -17.35
C PHE A 68 -8.45 -9.49 -16.69
N TYR A 69 -9.43 -10.31 -16.29
CA TYR A 69 -10.62 -9.83 -15.60
C TYR A 69 -10.30 -9.33 -14.18
N ALA A 70 -9.48 -10.08 -13.45
CA ALA A 70 -9.07 -9.70 -12.10
C ALA A 70 -8.17 -8.45 -12.12
N MET A 71 -7.31 -8.33 -13.13
CA MET A 71 -6.50 -7.13 -13.38
C MET A 71 -7.39 -5.88 -13.56
N PHE A 72 -8.46 -5.97 -14.35
CA PHE A 72 -9.38 -4.87 -14.60
C PHE A 72 -10.10 -4.40 -13.32
N ILE A 73 -10.62 -5.35 -12.53
CA ILE A 73 -11.31 -5.04 -11.26
C ILE A 73 -10.34 -4.39 -10.27
N ALA A 74 -9.13 -4.95 -10.11
CA ALA A 74 -8.11 -4.37 -9.24
C ALA A 74 -7.69 -2.96 -9.69
N ALA A 75 -7.54 -2.74 -11.01
CA ALA A 75 -7.20 -1.42 -11.53
C ALA A 75 -8.30 -0.39 -11.22
N LEU A 76 -9.58 -0.75 -11.35
CA LEU A 76 -10.70 0.11 -10.98
C LEU A 76 -10.71 0.47 -9.49
N LEU A 77 -10.47 -0.50 -8.61
CA LEU A 77 -10.34 -0.22 -7.17
C LEU A 77 -9.19 0.76 -6.89
N GLY A 78 -8.04 0.60 -7.57
CA GLY A 78 -6.89 1.50 -7.46
C GLY A 78 -7.21 2.94 -7.86
N VAL A 79 -8.01 3.11 -8.93
CA VAL A 79 -8.49 4.42 -9.40
C VAL A 79 -9.45 5.06 -8.38
N ILE A 80 -10.40 4.29 -7.83
CA ILE A 80 -11.37 4.81 -6.84
C ILE A 80 -10.64 5.25 -5.56
N PHE A 81 -9.74 4.40 -5.03
CA PHE A 81 -8.94 4.74 -3.86
C PHE A 81 -7.99 5.91 -4.11
N GLY A 82 -7.46 6.03 -5.33
CA GLY A 82 -6.62 7.14 -5.76
C GLY A 82 -7.39 8.47 -5.76
N ALA A 83 -8.59 8.48 -6.35
CA ALA A 83 -9.45 9.65 -6.39
C ALA A 83 -9.86 10.14 -4.99
N ILE A 84 -10.22 9.22 -4.09
CA ILE A 84 -10.54 9.55 -2.68
C ILE A 84 -9.31 10.10 -1.95
N GLY A 85 -8.12 9.61 -2.29
CA GLY A 85 -6.85 10.03 -1.69
C GLY A 85 -6.44 11.47 -1.99
N PHE A 86 -7.03 12.15 -2.98
CA PHE A 86 -6.66 13.53 -3.37
C PHE A 86 -7.02 14.58 -2.31
N ASN A 87 -7.99 14.29 -1.45
CA ASN A 87 -8.47 15.24 -0.44
C ASN A 87 -7.63 15.23 0.86
N LYS A 88 -6.56 14.42 0.93
CA LYS A 88 -5.68 14.31 2.11
C LYS A 88 -4.33 15.00 1.93
N LYS A 89 -3.61 15.19 3.04
CA LYS A 89 -2.31 15.90 3.11
C LYS A 89 -1.23 15.34 2.16
N LEU A 90 -1.24 14.04 1.86
CA LEU A 90 -0.22 13.36 1.04
C LEU A 90 -0.75 13.06 -0.37
N LYS A 91 -0.93 14.13 -1.16
CA LYS A 91 -1.52 14.09 -2.50
C LYS A 91 -0.69 13.27 -3.48
N GLY A 92 0.64 13.38 -3.43
CA GLY A 92 1.54 12.75 -4.40
C GLY A 92 1.38 11.24 -4.49
N LEU A 93 1.25 10.56 -3.36
CA LEU A 93 1.11 9.10 -3.33
C LEU A 93 -0.20 8.64 -4.00
N ALA A 94 -1.31 9.30 -3.66
CA ALA A 94 -2.61 9.01 -4.26
C ALA A 94 -2.62 9.34 -5.77
N ILE A 95 -1.97 10.44 -6.19
CA ILE A 95 -1.86 10.83 -7.61
C ILE A 95 -1.08 9.78 -8.39
N THR A 96 0.04 9.28 -7.84
CA THR A 96 0.82 8.24 -8.52
C THR A 96 0.02 6.93 -8.66
N GLY A 97 -0.65 6.47 -7.58
CA GLY A 97 -1.50 5.27 -7.63
C GLY A 97 -2.67 5.43 -8.60
N PHE A 98 -3.28 6.62 -8.64
CA PHE A 98 -4.35 6.94 -9.59
C PHE A 98 -3.88 6.90 -11.04
N ILE A 99 -2.75 7.55 -11.36
CA ILE A 99 -2.25 7.62 -12.75
C ILE A 99 -1.88 6.22 -13.26
N VAL A 100 -1.22 5.41 -12.42
CA VAL A 100 -0.84 4.04 -12.78
C VAL A 100 -2.08 3.17 -12.92
N GLY A 101 -3.04 3.27 -11.98
CA GLY A 101 -4.30 2.56 -12.04
C GLY A 101 -5.11 2.89 -13.30
N LEU A 102 -5.18 4.17 -13.67
CA LEU A 102 -5.90 4.65 -14.85
C LEU A 102 -5.30 4.09 -16.14
N LEU A 103 -3.97 4.13 -16.26
CA LEU A 103 -3.25 3.52 -17.39
C LEU A 103 -3.57 2.02 -17.51
N MET A 104 -3.54 1.29 -16.38
CA MET A 104 -3.81 -0.15 -16.34
C MET A 104 -5.27 -0.48 -16.63
N THR A 105 -6.23 0.35 -16.21
CA THR A 105 -7.65 0.17 -16.57
C THR A 105 -7.90 0.30 -18.06
N ILE A 106 -7.23 1.24 -18.75
CA ILE A 106 -7.38 1.41 -20.20
C ILE A 106 -6.82 0.19 -20.92
N ILE A 107 -5.62 -0.24 -20.57
CA ILE A 107 -4.97 -1.41 -21.20
C ILE A 107 -5.80 -2.67 -20.99
N SER A 108 -6.15 -2.97 -19.74
CA SER A 108 -6.94 -4.18 -19.43
C SER A 108 -8.35 -4.13 -20.02
N GLY A 109 -8.99 -2.95 -20.06
CA GLY A 109 -10.30 -2.76 -20.68
C GLY A 109 -10.29 -3.07 -22.18
N VAL A 110 -9.27 -2.62 -22.90
CA VAL A 110 -9.11 -2.94 -24.34
C VAL A 110 -8.91 -4.43 -24.55
N VAL A 111 -8.07 -5.09 -23.75
CA VAL A 111 -7.83 -6.54 -23.85
C VAL A 111 -9.11 -7.33 -23.57
N VAL A 112 -9.85 -6.98 -22.52
CA VAL A 112 -11.13 -7.63 -22.18
C VAL A 112 -12.16 -7.42 -23.29
N PHE A 113 -12.24 -6.22 -23.86
CA PHE A 113 -13.14 -5.93 -24.98
C PHE A 113 -12.81 -6.77 -26.22
N ILE A 114 -11.53 -6.88 -26.59
CA ILE A 114 -11.06 -7.73 -27.70
C ILE A 114 -11.42 -9.20 -27.43
N LEU A 115 -11.11 -9.71 -26.24
CA LEU A 115 -11.44 -11.10 -25.87
C LEU A 115 -12.95 -11.36 -25.90
N TRP A 116 -13.76 -10.39 -25.50
CA TRP A 116 -15.22 -10.51 -25.59
C TRP A 116 -15.70 -10.51 -27.04
N ALA A 117 -15.20 -9.59 -27.87
CA ALA A 117 -15.57 -9.48 -29.28
C ALA A 117 -15.20 -10.71 -30.11
N PHE A 118 -14.01 -11.31 -29.88
CA PHE A 118 -13.58 -12.53 -30.57
C PHE A 118 -14.18 -13.82 -30.00
N ARG A 119 -14.75 -13.78 -28.79
CA ARG A 119 -15.43 -14.95 -28.21
C ARG A 119 -16.80 -15.20 -28.86
N GLU A 120 -17.44 -14.16 -29.37
CA GLU A 120 -18.76 -14.24 -30.01
C GLU A 120 -18.71 -14.39 -31.54
N ALA A 121 -17.51 -14.38 -32.14
CA ALA A 121 -17.27 -14.62 -33.57
C ALA A 121 -16.87 -16.09 -33.83
#